data_AF-A0A5J4V040-F1
#
_entry.id   AF-A0A5J4V040-F1
#
_cell.length_a   1.000
_cell.length_b   1.000
_cell.length_c   1.000
_cell.angle_alpha   90.00
_cell.angle_beta   90.00
_cell.angle_gamma   90.00
#
_symmetry.space_group_name_H-M   'P 1'
#
loop_
_entity.id
_entity.type
_entity.pdbx_description
1 polymer ?
#
loop_
_entity_poly.entity_id
_entity_poly.type
_entity_poly.pdbx_seq_one_letter_code
_entity_poly.pdbx_strand_id
1 'polypeptide(L)' 'MVFREDLKKSLRVAGEKKQQCVLYVSDNHIVKETFLEDLNNLLNVGEIPNIW' A
#
# COMPACT_ATOMS: atom_id res chain seq x y z
N MET A 1 0.02 0.38 11.87
CA MET A 1 0.14 -1.08 11.66
C MET A 1 -1.00 -1.60 10.78
N VAL A 2 -2.26 -1.18 11.00
CA VAL A 2 -3.42 -1.58 10.17
C VAL A 2 -3.23 -1.32 8.66
N PHE A 3 -2.80 -0.11 8.26
CA PHE A 3 -2.64 0.22 6.83
C PHE A 3 -1.60 -0.64 6.08
N ARG A 4 -0.43 -0.92 6.68
CA ARG A 4 0.59 -1.77 6.03
C ARG A 4 0.08 -3.20 5.83
N GLU A 5 -0.77 -3.70 6.73
CA GLU A 5 -1.42 -4.99 6.57
C GLU A 5 -2.50 -4.97 5.47
N ASP A 6 -3.23 -3.88 5.32
CA ASP A 6 -4.19 -3.71 4.22
C ASP A 6 -3.48 -3.61 2.87
N LEU A 7 -2.34 -2.92 2.81
CA LEU A 7 -1.47 -2.89 1.64
C LEU A 7 -0.96 -4.28 1.28
N LYS A 8 -0.47 -5.08 2.24
CA LYS A 8 -0.04 -6.47 1.98
C LYS A 8 -1.13 -7.30 1.33
N LYS A 9 -2.37 -7.20 1.84
CA LYS A 9 -3.51 -7.94 1.30
C LYS A 9 -3.80 -7.52 -0.13
N SER A 10 -3.85 -6.21 -0.39
CA SER A 10 -4.07 -5.66 -1.74
C SER A 10 -2.97 -6.07 -2.71
N LEU A 11 -1.70 -6.00 -2.29
CA LEU A 11 -0.55 -6.42 -3.10
C LEU A 11 -0.56 -7.92 -3.41
N ARG A 12 -0.95 -8.78 -2.45
CA ARG A 12 -1.16 -10.21 -2.72
C ARG A 12 -2.28 -10.44 -3.72
N VAL A 13 -3.41 -9.77 -3.58
CA VAL A 13 -4.52 -9.91 -4.54
C VAL A 13 -4.09 -9.47 -5.94
N ALA A 14 -3.42 -8.32 -6.04
CA ALA A 14 -2.94 -7.80 -7.31
C ALA A 14 -1.89 -8.74 -7.95
N GLY A 15 -0.93 -9.23 -7.17
CA GLY A 15 0.16 -10.07 -7.66
C GLY A 15 -0.21 -11.54 -7.86
N GLU A 16 -0.74 -12.21 -6.83
CA GLU A 16 -1.03 -13.65 -6.86
C GLU A 16 -2.22 -13.98 -7.76
N LYS A 17 -3.29 -13.17 -7.70
CA LYS A 17 -4.50 -13.40 -8.51
C LYS A 17 -4.46 -12.71 -9.86
N LYS A 18 -3.43 -11.89 -10.14
CA LYS A 18 -3.29 -11.08 -11.36
C LYS A 18 -4.54 -10.22 -11.64
N GLN A 19 -5.19 -9.74 -10.58
CA GLN A 19 -6.40 -8.91 -10.69
C GLN A 19 -6.03 -7.44 -10.56
N GLN A 20 -6.60 -6.58 -11.42
CA GLN A 20 -6.49 -5.14 -11.23
C GLN A 20 -7.10 -4.76 -9.87
N CYS A 21 -6.34 -4.00 -9.09
CA CYS A 21 -6.74 -3.55 -7.77
C CYS A 21 -6.69 -2.02 -7.71
N VAL A 22 -7.67 -1.42 -7.04
CA VAL A 22 -7.73 0.02 -6.80
C VAL A 22 -7.65 0.25 -5.30
N LEU A 23 -6.63 0.99 -4.86
CA LEU A 23 -6.47 1.45 -3.49
C LEU A 23 -7.12 2.81 -3.35
N TYR A 24 -8.21 2.88 -2.58
CA TYR A 24 -8.85 4.15 -2.22
C TYR A 24 -8.29 4.63 -0.88
N VAL A 25 -7.77 5.86 -0.87
CA VAL A 25 -7.24 6.51 0.32
C VAL A 25 -7.99 7.81 0.51
N SER A 26 -8.64 7.96 1.67
CA SER A 26 -9.20 9.24 2.09
C SER A 26 -8.22 9.99 2.98
N ASP A 27 -8.29 11.31 2.91
CA ASP A 27 -7.57 12.32 3.68
C ASP A 27 -7.58 12.07 5.20
N ASN A 28 -8.70 11.59 5.76
CA ASN A 28 -8.77 11.17 7.17
C ASN A 28 -7.81 10.03 7.58
N HIS A 29 -7.26 9.29 6.61
CA HIS A 29 -6.31 8.20 6.85
C HIS A 29 -4.85 8.63 6.64
N ILE A 30 -4.61 9.82 6.07
CA ILE A 30 -3.28 10.41 5.84
C ILE A 30 -2.85 11.18 7.09
N VAL A 31 -2.68 10.47 8.20
CA VAL A 31 -2.37 11.09 9.51
C VAL A 31 -0.89 10.94 9.87
N LYS A 32 -0.12 10.12 9.14
CA LYS A 32 1.28 9.80 9.47
C LYS A 32 2.19 9.99 8.26
N GLU A 33 3.35 10.62 8.45
CA GLU A 33 4.37 10.78 7.40
C GLU A 33 4.79 9.43 6.80
N THR A 34 4.89 8.39 7.62
CA THR A 34 5.22 7.03 7.17
C THR A 34 4.23 6.44 6.17
N PHE A 35 2.96 6.89 6.21
CA PHE A 35 1.95 6.48 5.23
C PHE A 35 2.25 7.06 3.84
N LEU A 36 2.64 8.34 3.79
CA LEU A 36 2.99 9.01 2.54
C LEU A 36 4.26 8.43 1.94
N GLU A 37 5.25 8.09 2.78
CA GLU A 37 6.48 7.43 2.33
C GLU A 37 6.20 6.05 1.72
N ASP A 38 5.36 5.24 2.37
CA ASP A 38 4.94 3.92 1.87
C ASP A 38 4.24 4.03 0.50
N LEU A 39 3.34 5.01 0.35
CA LEU A 39 2.69 5.27 -0.94
C LEU A 39 3.67 5.75 -2.00
N ASN A 40 4.60 6.63 -1.63
CA ASN A 40 5.59 7.16 -2.57
C ASN A 40 6.51 6.04 -3.09
N ASN A 41 6.96 5.14 -2.21
CA ASN A 41 7.75 3.98 -2.60
C ASN A 41 6.95 3.03 -3.48
N LEU A 42 5.68 2.76 -3.13
CA LEU A 42 4.81 1.91 -3.94
C LEU A 42 4.56 2.47 -5.34
N LEU A 43 4.34 3.78 -5.49
CA LEU A 43 4.03 4.40 -6.78
C LEU A 43 5.27 4.60 -7.67
N ASN A 44 6.44 4.86 -7.08
CA ASN A 44 7.67 5.09 -7.86
C ASN A 44 8.44 3.80 -8.18
N VAL A 45 8.55 2.89 -7.20
CA VAL A 45 9.39 1.68 -7.29
C VAL A 45 8.55 0.42 -7.44
N GLY A 46 7.28 0.46 -7.04
CA GLY A 46 6.40 -0.72 -7.03
C GLY A 46 6.56 -1.59 -5.78
N GLU A 47 7.36 -1.16 -4.79
CA GLU A 47 7.62 -1.90 -3.56
C GLU A 47 7.56 -1.02 -2.32
N ILE A 48 7.36 -1.65 -1.17
CA ILE A 48 7.36 -0.98 0.14
C ILE A 48 8.45 -1.65 1.01
N PRO A 49 9.47 -0.91 1.47
CA PRO A 49 10.58 -1.48 2.22
C PRO A 49 10.11 -2.13 3.53
N ASN A 50 10.66 -3.30 3.88
CA ASN A 50 10.31 -4.04 5.11
C ASN A 50 8.80 -4.22 5.29
N ILE A 51 8.08 -4.45 4.19
CA ILE A 51 6.66 -4.75 4.32
C ILE A 51 6.49 -6.17 4.88
N TRP A 52 7.29 -7.16 4.48
CA TRP A 52 7.16 -8.57 4.90
C TRP A 52 7.86 -8.91 6.21
#